data_AF-A0A9P5PG34-F1
#
_entry.id   AF-A0A9P5PG34-F1
#
_cell.length_a   1.000
_cell.length_b   1.000
_cell.length_c   1.000
_cell.angle_alpha   90.00
_cell.angle_beta   90.00
_cell.angle_gamma   90.00
#
_symmetry.space_group_name_H-M   'P 1'
#
loop_
_entity.id
_entity.type
_entity.pdbx_description
1 polymer ?
#
loop_
_entity_poly.entity_id
_entity_poly.type
_entity_poly.pdbx_seq_one_letter_code
_entity_poly.pdbx_strand_id
1 'polypeptide(L)'
;METNSKLEHQWREREQHLQTSSDPHPFDTESSSSSFNPFAPFPNASTYYMMKFAYNGNDSDGLAYIQRLNDEVIQQPDFDPKDLHGFSARKEAKRLDAPNLDAEGLPFNTHAGWKKSSVKLSLPCTGSKTREEKAPTVDIDGVIHRDLLDVMREAYSSEAASEYHLRGYKQMWERDGYPEPIRVHGEVYSSDAFLNMEKEVLTSPPEPGCNLERVVAPIMMYSDSTHLASFGTASICPGYLWFGSQSKYTRAKPTKFAAHHLVYFPSLPNQVEDAYTKIFGSPLTDAMKTHLKRELEHEVWKLLLTPEFLDVYVHGVVVKGPDGVLRRLYPRIFTYSADYPEKYIFLNLELLYI
;
A
#
# COMPACT_ATOMS: atom_id res chain seq x y z
N MET A 1 -17.20 33.85 -0.59
CA MET A 1 -17.33 33.70 -2.06
C MET A 1 -17.45 35.06 -2.78
N GLU A 2 -18.24 36.03 -2.31
CA GLU A 2 -18.35 37.35 -2.97
C GLU A 2 -17.09 38.24 -2.92
N THR A 3 -16.22 38.08 -1.92
CA THR A 3 -14.98 38.88 -1.78
C THR A 3 -13.88 38.47 -2.76
N ASN A 4 -13.73 37.17 -3.07
CA ASN A 4 -12.73 36.69 -4.04
C ASN A 4 -13.07 37.12 -5.48
N SER A 5 -14.35 37.11 -5.86
CA SER A 5 -14.78 37.49 -7.21
C SER A 5 -14.54 38.98 -7.51
N LYS A 6 -14.76 39.88 -6.53
CA LYS A 6 -14.45 41.31 -6.68
C LYS A 6 -12.95 41.60 -6.80
N LEU A 7 -12.13 40.85 -6.05
CA LEU A 7 -10.68 40.95 -6.16
C LEU A 7 -10.22 40.47 -7.54
N GLU A 8 -10.66 39.30 -8.01
CA GLU A 8 -10.31 38.78 -9.34
C GLU A 8 -10.61 39.76 -10.48
N HIS A 9 -11.76 40.45 -10.44
CA HIS A 9 -12.11 41.47 -11.44
C HIS A 9 -11.12 42.64 -11.43
N GLN A 10 -10.81 43.17 -10.25
CA GLN A 10 -9.83 44.26 -10.09
C GLN A 10 -8.42 43.86 -10.52
N TRP A 11 -8.04 42.60 -10.34
CA TRP A 11 -6.75 42.08 -10.80
C TRP A 11 -6.68 41.97 -12.34
N ARG A 12 -7.76 41.53 -13.01
CA ARG A 12 -7.79 41.45 -14.49
C ARG A 12 -7.71 42.82 -15.16
N GLU A 13 -8.37 43.84 -14.61
CA GLU A 13 -8.29 45.21 -15.12
C GLU A 13 -6.87 45.78 -15.03
N ARG A 14 -6.14 45.46 -13.95
CA ARG A 14 -4.73 45.89 -13.78
C ARG A 14 -3.75 45.20 -14.73
N GLU A 15 -3.99 43.95 -15.10
CA GLU A 15 -3.13 43.22 -16.07
C GLU A 15 -3.22 43.81 -17.48
N GLN A 16 -4.40 44.27 -17.90
CA GLN A 16 -4.55 44.99 -19.17
C GLN A 16 -3.81 46.34 -19.17
N HIS A 17 -3.76 47.03 -18.03
CA HIS A 17 -3.00 48.27 -17.90
C HIS A 17 -1.48 48.07 -17.94
N LEU A 18 -0.97 46.96 -17.40
CA LEU A 18 0.47 46.64 -17.45
C LEU A 18 0.95 46.22 -18.85
N GLN A 19 0.06 45.68 -19.69
CA GLN A 19 0.38 45.31 -21.08
C GLN A 19 0.32 46.49 -22.06
N THR A 20 -0.31 47.60 -21.69
CA THR A 20 -0.56 48.76 -22.57
C THR A 20 0.38 49.95 -22.35
N SER A 21 1.26 49.92 -21.34
CA SER A 21 2.12 51.05 -20.98
C SER A 21 3.48 51.09 -21.71
N SER A 22 3.50 50.86 -23.04
CA SER A 22 4.74 50.84 -23.84
C SER A 22 4.89 52.01 -24.83
N ASP A 23 4.25 53.16 -24.60
CA ASP A 23 4.46 54.36 -25.42
C ASP A 23 4.96 55.54 -24.56
N PRO A 24 6.11 56.16 -24.88
CA PRO A 24 6.63 57.28 -24.14
C PRO A 24 6.21 58.60 -24.80
N HIS A 25 5.53 59.47 -24.05
CA HIS A 25 5.43 60.90 -24.39
C HIS A 25 6.32 61.71 -23.44
N PRO A 26 7.15 62.64 -23.95
CA PRO A 26 8.11 63.38 -23.14
C PRO A 26 7.50 64.67 -22.58
N PHE A 27 8.04 65.09 -21.43
CA PHE A 27 7.75 66.28 -20.63
C PHE A 27 6.58 66.16 -19.65
N ASP A 28 6.90 65.82 -18.39
CA ASP A 28 6.92 66.82 -17.31
C ASP A 28 7.63 66.31 -16.05
N THR A 29 8.19 67.26 -15.33
CA THR A 29 9.21 67.21 -14.27
C THR A 29 8.76 66.68 -12.90
N GLU A 30 9.72 66.02 -12.23
CA GLU A 30 9.85 65.67 -10.80
C GLU A 30 8.67 65.97 -9.86
N SER A 31 7.86 64.93 -9.62
CA SER A 31 7.13 64.73 -8.36
C SER A 31 7.64 63.46 -7.71
N SER A 32 7.93 63.49 -6.40
CA SER A 32 8.39 62.37 -5.59
C SER A 32 7.77 61.04 -6.04
N SER A 33 8.55 60.21 -6.72
CA SER A 33 8.09 58.89 -7.14
C SER A 33 7.93 58.04 -5.88
N SER A 34 6.75 58.09 -5.25
CA SER A 34 6.26 56.91 -4.54
C SER A 34 6.32 55.82 -5.60
N SER A 35 7.33 54.95 -5.53
CA SER A 35 7.55 53.90 -6.51
C SER A 35 6.24 53.13 -6.62
N PHE A 36 5.48 53.39 -7.69
CA PHE A 36 4.22 52.73 -7.91
C PHE A 36 4.56 51.26 -8.05
N ASN A 37 4.29 50.49 -7.00
CA ASN A 37 4.52 49.07 -7.03
C ASN A 37 3.30 48.45 -7.71
N PRO A 38 3.41 48.00 -8.97
CA PRO A 38 2.27 47.46 -9.70
C PRO A 38 1.74 46.16 -9.08
N PHE A 39 2.51 45.54 -8.20
CA PHE A 39 2.21 44.30 -7.49
C PHE A 39 1.75 44.52 -6.04
N ALA A 40 1.55 45.77 -5.61
CA ALA A 40 1.05 46.08 -4.27
C ALA A 40 -0.26 45.30 -3.99
N PRO A 41 -0.43 44.71 -2.80
CA PRO A 41 0.36 44.93 -1.58
C PRO A 41 1.67 44.11 -1.50
N PHE A 42 1.99 43.31 -2.51
CA PHE A 42 3.13 42.39 -2.47
C PHE A 42 4.43 43.09 -2.91
N PRO A 43 5.59 42.71 -2.35
CA PRO A 43 6.85 43.41 -2.58
C PRO A 43 7.41 43.27 -4.00
N ASN A 44 6.99 42.27 -4.77
CA ASN A 44 7.46 42.02 -6.14
C ASN A 44 6.49 41.11 -6.94
N ALA A 45 6.78 40.95 -8.22
CA ALA A 45 6.00 40.14 -9.16
C ALA A 45 5.91 38.66 -8.75
N SER A 46 7.01 38.07 -8.26
CA SER A 46 7.08 36.66 -7.90
C SER A 46 6.12 36.33 -6.75
N THR A 47 6.15 37.13 -5.68
CA THR A 47 5.22 36.99 -4.56
C THR A 47 3.78 37.21 -5.02
N TYR A 48 3.54 38.17 -5.91
CA TYR A 48 2.21 38.39 -6.48
C TYR A 48 1.68 37.17 -7.24
N TYR A 49 2.46 36.58 -8.15
CA TYR A 49 2.03 35.42 -8.93
C TYR A 49 1.80 34.18 -8.07
N MET A 50 2.62 33.96 -7.04
CA MET A 50 2.39 32.88 -6.06
C MET A 50 1.06 33.06 -5.32
N MET A 51 0.79 34.27 -4.82
CA MET A 51 -0.45 34.55 -4.10
C MET A 51 -1.67 34.50 -5.02
N LYS A 52 -1.56 35.00 -6.26
CA LYS A 52 -2.61 34.88 -7.28
C LYS A 52 -2.94 33.42 -7.58
N PHE A 53 -1.92 32.57 -7.71
CA PHE A 53 -2.12 31.13 -7.93
C PHE A 53 -2.88 30.48 -6.75
N ALA A 54 -2.50 30.78 -5.51
CA ALA A 54 -3.19 30.25 -4.33
C ALA A 54 -4.66 30.67 -4.25
N TYR A 55 -4.98 31.92 -4.60
CA TYR A 55 -6.35 32.44 -4.48
C TYR A 55 -7.27 32.08 -5.64
N ASN A 56 -6.72 31.74 -6.81
CA ASN A 56 -7.49 31.27 -7.97
C ASN A 56 -7.84 29.77 -7.87
N GLY A 57 -7.31 29.05 -6.88
CA GLY A 57 -7.65 27.65 -6.61
C GLY A 57 -8.97 27.53 -5.84
N ASN A 58 -9.76 26.49 -6.13
CA ASN A 58 -10.99 26.15 -5.39
C ASN A 58 -10.72 25.42 -4.06
N ASP A 59 -9.49 25.42 -3.57
CA ASP A 59 -9.05 24.60 -2.45
C ASP A 59 -8.81 25.45 -1.19
N SER A 60 -9.27 24.97 -0.03
CA SER A 60 -9.18 25.69 1.25
C SER A 60 -7.74 25.83 1.76
N ASP A 61 -6.81 25.05 1.21
CA ASP A 61 -5.41 24.93 1.68
C ASP A 61 -4.38 25.59 0.75
N GLY A 62 -4.82 26.44 -0.20
CA GLY A 62 -3.96 27.05 -1.23
C GLY A 62 -2.71 27.77 -0.71
N LEU A 63 -2.76 28.37 0.49
CA LEU A 63 -1.61 29.03 1.11
C LEU A 63 -0.54 28.04 1.60
N ALA A 64 -0.95 26.94 2.23
CA ALA A 64 -0.03 25.88 2.65
C ALA A 64 0.64 25.22 1.43
N TYR A 65 -0.12 25.08 0.33
CA TYR A 65 0.39 24.52 -0.91
C TYR A 65 1.49 25.39 -1.55
N ILE A 66 1.28 26.70 -1.68
CA ILE A 66 2.32 27.58 -2.28
C ILE A 66 3.55 27.73 -1.40
N GLN A 67 3.40 27.60 -0.07
CA GLN A 67 4.54 27.57 0.84
C GLN A 67 5.39 26.32 0.59
N ARG A 68 4.77 25.14 0.49
CA ARG A 68 5.46 23.91 0.12
C ARG A 68 6.09 23.98 -1.26
N LEU A 69 5.42 24.55 -2.26
CA LEU A 69 6.00 24.74 -3.59
C LEU A 69 7.27 25.61 -3.54
N ASN A 70 7.29 26.66 -2.71
CA ASN A 70 8.51 27.44 -2.53
C ASN A 70 9.62 26.59 -1.93
N ASP A 71 9.35 25.96 -0.79
CA ASP A 71 10.37 25.31 0.03
C ASP A 71 10.89 24.00 -0.60
N GLU A 72 9.99 23.21 -1.19
CA GLU A 72 10.28 21.88 -1.75
C GLU A 72 10.69 21.93 -3.24
N VAL A 73 10.41 23.02 -3.97
CA VAL A 73 10.68 23.11 -5.42
C VAL A 73 11.50 24.35 -5.78
N ILE A 74 10.98 25.56 -5.55
CA ILE A 74 11.60 26.79 -6.08
C ILE A 74 12.96 27.07 -5.43
N GLN A 75 13.13 26.76 -4.15
CA GLN A 75 14.38 26.98 -3.42
C GLN A 75 15.41 25.85 -3.60
N GLN A 76 15.09 24.79 -4.35
CA GLN A 76 16.05 23.70 -4.58
C GLN A 76 17.21 24.21 -5.45
N PRO A 77 18.48 23.92 -5.09
CA PRO A 77 19.65 24.52 -5.74
C PRO A 77 19.84 24.10 -7.21
N ASP A 78 19.21 23.02 -7.62
CA ASP A 78 19.19 22.46 -8.97
C ASP A 78 17.93 22.84 -9.77
N PHE A 79 17.00 23.60 -9.17
CA PHE A 79 15.80 24.05 -9.86
C PHE A 79 16.09 25.29 -10.72
N ASP A 80 15.97 25.16 -12.05
CA ASP A 80 15.97 26.29 -12.99
C ASP A 80 14.55 26.55 -13.53
N PRO A 81 13.94 27.70 -13.21
CA PRO A 81 12.64 28.08 -13.78
C PRO A 81 12.57 28.05 -15.31
N LYS A 82 13.71 28.18 -16.01
CA LYS A 82 13.77 28.13 -17.48
C LYS A 82 13.44 26.74 -18.04
N ASP A 83 13.72 25.68 -17.28
CA ASP A 83 13.43 24.30 -17.69
C ASP A 83 11.93 24.02 -17.77
N LEU A 84 11.11 24.86 -17.11
CA LEU A 84 9.66 24.78 -17.18
C LEU A 84 9.05 25.42 -18.43
N HIS A 85 9.87 26.01 -19.31
CA HIS A 85 9.38 26.56 -20.56
C HIS A 85 8.86 25.44 -21.49
N GLY A 86 7.53 25.36 -21.67
CA GLY A 86 6.88 24.27 -22.40
C GLY A 86 6.61 23.02 -21.56
N PHE A 87 6.78 23.10 -20.23
CA PHE A 87 6.39 22.04 -19.30
C PHE A 87 4.91 21.69 -19.45
N SER A 88 4.63 20.39 -19.41
CA SER A 88 3.27 19.87 -19.42
C SER A 88 3.16 18.72 -18.43
N ALA A 89 2.48 18.95 -17.32
CA ALA A 89 2.23 17.92 -16.31
C ALA A 89 1.64 16.64 -16.92
N ARG A 90 0.78 16.77 -17.94
CA ARG A 90 0.20 15.62 -18.67
C ARG A 90 1.23 14.83 -19.47
N LYS A 91 2.22 15.51 -20.08
CA LYS A 91 3.29 14.85 -20.86
C LYS A 91 4.25 14.13 -19.92
N GLU A 92 4.60 14.74 -18.79
CA GLU A 92 5.48 14.14 -17.79
C GLU A 92 4.79 12.96 -17.07
N ALA A 93 3.50 13.07 -16.74
CA ALA A 93 2.72 11.93 -16.23
C ALA A 93 2.71 10.75 -17.22
N LYS A 94 2.47 11.01 -18.52
CA LYS A 94 2.58 9.97 -19.56
C LYS A 94 3.97 9.36 -19.69
N ARG A 95 5.04 10.11 -19.37
CA ARG A 95 6.41 9.58 -19.36
C ARG A 95 6.59 8.61 -18.19
N LEU A 96 6.03 8.93 -17.02
CA LEU A 96 6.01 8.04 -15.85
C LEU A 96 5.17 6.79 -16.08
N ASP A 97 4.08 6.90 -16.85
CA ASP A 97 3.20 5.76 -17.19
C ASP A 97 3.76 4.88 -18.33
N ALA A 98 4.94 5.20 -18.89
CA ALA A 98 5.47 4.49 -20.04
C ALA A 98 5.88 3.04 -19.65
N PRO A 99 5.41 2.01 -20.36
CA PRO A 99 5.57 0.61 -19.97
C PRO A 99 7.02 0.08 -20.02
N ASN A 100 7.92 0.82 -20.66
CA ASN A 100 9.32 0.46 -20.88
C ASN A 100 10.28 1.46 -20.21
N LEU A 101 9.92 2.02 -19.06
CA LEU A 101 10.89 2.75 -18.25
C LEU A 101 11.97 1.76 -17.80
N ASP A 102 13.17 1.90 -18.35
CA ASP A 102 14.33 1.11 -17.96
C ASP A 102 14.55 1.28 -16.45
N ALA A 103 14.48 0.16 -15.72
CA ALA A 103 14.61 0.15 -14.26
C ALA A 103 16.03 0.56 -13.80
N GLU A 104 17.02 0.44 -14.69
CA GLU A 104 18.39 0.87 -14.42
C GLU A 104 18.48 2.40 -14.41
N GLY A 105 18.61 2.96 -13.20
CA GLY A 105 18.85 4.40 -12.99
C GLY A 105 17.67 5.17 -12.39
N LEU A 106 16.51 4.53 -12.18
CA LEU A 106 15.40 5.16 -11.45
C LEU A 106 15.62 5.07 -9.93
N PRO A 107 15.28 6.12 -9.15
CA PRO A 107 15.41 6.11 -7.70
C PRO A 107 14.34 5.25 -7.00
N PHE A 108 13.43 4.63 -7.76
CA PHE A 108 12.35 3.78 -7.28
C PHE A 108 12.20 2.53 -8.14
N ASN A 109 11.72 1.44 -7.52
CA ASN A 109 11.50 0.17 -8.21
C ASN A 109 10.33 0.29 -9.20
N THR A 110 10.58 0.07 -10.49
CA THR A 110 9.57 0.10 -11.56
C THR A 110 8.46 -0.95 -11.38
N HIS A 111 8.76 -2.03 -10.66
CA HIS A 111 7.79 -3.07 -10.32
C HIS A 111 7.18 -2.88 -8.93
N ALA A 112 7.50 -1.81 -8.19
CA ALA A 112 6.96 -1.57 -6.84
C ALA A 112 7.01 -2.80 -5.90
N GLY A 113 8.05 -3.64 -6.03
CA GLY A 113 8.22 -4.87 -5.26
C GLY A 113 7.41 -6.08 -5.76
N TRP A 114 6.70 -5.98 -6.89
CA TRP A 114 6.01 -7.10 -7.53
C TRP A 114 7.00 -8.03 -8.24
N LYS A 115 6.80 -9.33 -8.02
CA LYS A 115 7.53 -10.47 -8.59
C LYS A 115 6.55 -11.28 -9.44
N LYS A 116 7.05 -11.87 -10.53
CA LYS A 116 6.33 -12.86 -11.33
C LYS A 116 7.01 -14.22 -11.14
N SER A 117 6.23 -15.23 -10.79
CA SER A 117 6.76 -16.57 -10.52
C SER A 117 5.84 -17.65 -11.09
N SER A 118 6.31 -18.89 -10.99
CA SER A 118 5.60 -20.08 -11.43
C SER A 118 5.51 -21.07 -10.28
N VAL A 119 4.42 -21.84 -10.22
CA VAL A 119 4.19 -22.86 -9.19
C VAL A 119 3.93 -24.23 -9.82
N LYS A 120 4.29 -25.31 -9.13
CA LYS A 120 4.11 -26.68 -9.62
C LYS A 120 2.86 -27.31 -9.00
N LEU A 121 1.84 -27.55 -9.81
CA LEU A 121 0.59 -28.17 -9.37
C LEU A 121 0.63 -29.68 -9.61
N SER A 122 0.53 -30.46 -8.54
CA SER A 122 0.40 -31.93 -8.61
C SER A 122 -1.01 -32.34 -9.05
N LEU A 123 -1.10 -33.30 -9.96
CA LEU A 123 -2.36 -33.82 -10.49
C LEU A 123 -2.68 -35.21 -9.93
N PRO A 124 -3.60 -35.34 -8.95
CA PRO A 124 -4.05 -36.63 -8.46
C PRO A 124 -5.10 -37.23 -9.40
N CYS A 125 -5.14 -38.57 -9.51
CA CYS A 125 -6.18 -39.26 -10.27
C CYS A 125 -7.01 -40.16 -9.37
N THR A 126 -8.32 -39.93 -9.33
CA THR A 126 -9.27 -40.80 -8.63
C THR A 126 -9.20 -42.22 -9.20
N GLY A 127 -9.07 -43.22 -8.32
CA GLY A 127 -8.98 -44.63 -8.72
C GLY A 127 -7.58 -45.12 -9.12
N SER A 128 -6.57 -44.24 -9.21
CA SER A 128 -5.17 -44.61 -9.42
C SER A 128 -4.40 -44.59 -8.10
N LYS A 129 -3.73 -45.70 -7.76
CA LYS A 129 -2.84 -45.76 -6.59
C LYS A 129 -1.45 -45.26 -6.98
N THR A 130 -1.25 -43.95 -6.91
CA THR A 130 0.07 -43.33 -7.10
C THR A 130 0.54 -42.72 -5.78
N ARG A 131 1.83 -42.87 -5.45
CA ARG A 131 2.42 -42.12 -4.32
C ARG A 131 2.45 -40.64 -4.70
N GLU A 132 2.14 -39.76 -3.76
CA GLU A 132 2.06 -38.31 -3.98
C GLU A 132 3.32 -37.73 -4.63
N GLU A 133 4.50 -38.18 -4.19
CA GLU A 133 5.81 -37.79 -4.77
C GLU A 133 5.98 -38.12 -6.26
N LYS A 134 5.20 -39.07 -6.79
CA LYS A 134 5.24 -39.51 -8.18
C LYS A 134 4.05 -39.00 -8.99
N ALA A 135 3.21 -38.15 -8.40
CA ALA A 135 2.10 -37.54 -9.10
C ALA A 135 2.65 -36.70 -10.27
N PRO A 136 2.02 -36.77 -11.46
CA PRO A 136 2.30 -35.87 -12.55
C PRO A 136 2.11 -34.42 -12.10
N THR A 137 2.96 -33.51 -12.57
CA THR A 137 2.90 -32.09 -12.22
C THR A 137 2.72 -31.22 -13.46
N VAL A 138 2.11 -30.06 -13.28
CA VAL A 138 1.95 -29.01 -14.30
C VAL A 138 2.47 -27.70 -13.75
N ASP A 139 3.30 -27.02 -14.52
CA ASP A 139 3.77 -25.66 -14.19
C ASP A 139 2.67 -24.64 -14.48
N ILE A 140 2.35 -23.82 -13.47
CA ILE A 140 1.41 -22.71 -13.56
C ILE A 140 2.20 -21.42 -13.50
N ASP A 141 2.39 -20.79 -14.66
CA ASP A 141 3.13 -19.54 -14.78
C ASP A 141 2.27 -18.32 -14.44
N GLY A 142 2.95 -17.22 -14.11
CA GLY A 142 2.33 -15.90 -14.05
C GLY A 142 1.67 -15.55 -12.73
N VAL A 143 2.10 -16.19 -11.64
CA VAL A 143 1.73 -15.77 -10.29
C VAL A 143 2.39 -14.42 -10.00
N ILE A 144 1.57 -13.39 -9.83
CA ILE A 144 2.04 -12.03 -9.51
C ILE A 144 1.91 -11.85 -7.99
N HIS A 145 3.04 -11.59 -7.33
CA HIS A 145 3.09 -11.50 -5.86
C HIS A 145 4.16 -10.54 -5.37
N ARG A 146 4.11 -10.19 -4.10
CA ARG A 146 5.15 -9.44 -3.39
C ARG A 146 5.75 -10.32 -2.31
N ASP A 147 6.97 -9.98 -1.92
CA ASP A 147 7.60 -10.62 -0.77
C ASP A 147 6.87 -10.23 0.52
N LEU A 148 6.35 -11.22 1.25
CA LEU A 148 5.59 -11.00 2.48
C LEU A 148 6.41 -10.23 3.53
N LEU A 149 7.72 -10.51 3.58
CA LEU A 149 8.65 -9.88 4.50
C LEU A 149 8.90 -8.42 4.13
N ASP A 150 9.04 -8.12 2.85
CA ASP A 150 9.18 -6.74 2.38
C ASP A 150 7.92 -5.93 2.64
N VAL A 151 6.73 -6.50 2.38
CA VAL A 151 5.45 -5.86 2.71
C VAL A 151 5.37 -5.54 4.22
N MET A 152 5.81 -6.44 5.08
CA MET A 152 5.86 -6.20 6.52
C MET A 152 6.88 -5.12 6.91
N ARG A 153 8.11 -5.18 6.37
CA ARG A 153 9.15 -4.17 6.63
C ARG A 153 8.66 -2.79 6.23
N GLU A 154 8.06 -2.66 5.05
CA GLU A 154 7.47 -1.41 4.55
C GLU A 154 6.38 -0.89 5.49
N ALA A 155 5.43 -1.75 5.89
CA ALA A 155 4.33 -1.34 6.74
C ALA A 155 4.82 -0.78 8.09
N TYR A 156 5.75 -1.48 8.75
CA TYR A 156 6.29 -1.07 10.06
C TYR A 156 7.34 0.04 10.00
N SER A 157 7.91 0.32 8.83
CA SER A 157 8.83 1.45 8.63
C SER A 157 8.10 2.71 8.15
N SER A 158 6.86 2.59 7.68
CA SER A 158 6.07 3.71 7.17
C SER A 158 5.58 4.65 8.28
N GLU A 159 5.25 5.89 7.91
CA GLU A 159 4.65 6.86 8.83
C GLU A 159 3.34 6.35 9.45
N ALA A 160 2.59 5.49 8.74
CA ALA A 160 1.36 4.89 9.25
C ALA A 160 1.57 3.99 10.48
N ALA A 161 2.80 3.48 10.68
CA ALA A 161 3.16 2.69 11.85
C ALA A 161 3.21 3.52 13.14
N SER A 162 3.19 4.86 13.06
CA SER A 162 3.02 5.72 14.24
C SER A 162 1.67 5.49 14.96
N GLU A 163 0.66 4.99 14.23
CA GLU A 163 -0.65 4.60 14.79
C GLU A 163 -0.69 3.14 15.28
N TYR A 164 0.42 2.39 15.22
CA TYR A 164 0.43 0.99 15.59
C TYR A 164 0.59 0.80 17.11
N HIS A 165 -0.25 -0.06 17.68
CA HIS A 165 -0.10 -0.58 19.02
C HIS A 165 0.92 -1.73 19.03
N LEU A 166 2.13 -1.43 19.52
CA LEU A 166 3.25 -2.39 19.62
C LEU A 166 3.23 -3.23 20.90
N ARG A 167 2.29 -2.95 21.81
CA ARG A 167 2.10 -3.68 23.07
C ARG A 167 0.65 -4.04 23.31
N GLY A 168 0.45 -5.23 23.83
CA GLY A 168 -0.86 -5.72 24.19
C GLY A 168 -1.35 -5.16 25.52
N TYR A 169 -2.66 -4.99 25.66
CA TYR A 169 -3.26 -4.62 26.95
C TYR A 169 -4.69 -5.15 27.08
N LYS A 170 -5.21 -5.22 28.31
CA LYS A 170 -6.62 -5.52 28.56
C LYS A 170 -7.36 -4.23 28.81
N GLN A 171 -8.40 -3.96 28.02
CA GLN A 171 -9.29 -2.84 28.27
C GLN A 171 -10.46 -3.30 29.16
N MET A 172 -10.64 -2.64 30.29
CA MET A 172 -11.69 -2.94 31.26
C MET A 172 -12.65 -1.74 31.35
N TRP A 173 -13.94 -2.01 31.42
CA TRP A 173 -14.97 -1.00 31.62
C TRP A 173 -15.50 -1.10 33.05
N GLU A 174 -15.29 -0.02 33.80
CA GLU A 174 -15.89 0.16 35.12
C GLU A 174 -17.28 0.76 34.95
N ARG A 175 -18.28 0.07 35.52
CA ARG A 175 -19.68 0.46 35.41
C ARG A 175 -20.30 0.56 36.79
N ASP A 176 -20.93 1.70 37.06
CA ASP A 176 -21.67 1.92 38.29
C ASP A 176 -22.70 0.80 38.54
N GLY A 177 -22.70 0.26 39.75
CA GLY A 177 -23.59 -0.83 40.18
C GLY A 177 -23.08 -2.24 39.87
N TYR A 178 -21.87 -2.39 39.29
CA TYR A 178 -21.22 -3.68 39.10
C TYR A 178 -19.93 -3.74 39.96
N PRO A 179 -19.73 -4.81 40.75
CA PRO A 179 -18.58 -4.90 41.64
C PRO A 179 -17.26 -5.16 40.90
N GLU A 180 -17.31 -5.75 39.71
CA GLU A 180 -16.13 -6.15 38.95
C GLU A 180 -16.09 -5.45 37.58
N PRO A 181 -14.92 -4.95 37.13
CA PRO A 181 -14.75 -4.39 35.80
C PRO A 181 -15.05 -5.40 34.68
N ILE A 182 -15.72 -4.96 33.62
CA ILE A 182 -16.11 -5.81 32.48
C ILE A 182 -15.04 -5.74 31.38
N ARG A 183 -14.60 -6.89 30.84
CA ARG A 183 -13.64 -6.92 29.73
C ARG A 183 -14.27 -6.34 28.46
N VAL A 184 -13.60 -5.35 27.86
CA VAL A 184 -13.94 -4.80 26.54
C VAL A 184 -13.18 -5.59 25.47
N HIS A 185 -13.93 -6.07 24.47
CA HIS A 185 -13.38 -6.76 23.30
C HIS A 185 -13.60 -5.87 22.08
N GLY A 186 -12.54 -5.64 21.30
CA GLY A 186 -12.68 -4.75 20.13
C GLY A 186 -11.52 -4.71 19.18
N GLU A 187 -10.29 -4.92 19.65
CA GLU A 187 -9.07 -4.80 18.84
C GLU A 187 -8.19 -6.06 19.00
N VAL A 188 -7.31 -6.28 18.02
CA VAL A 188 -6.38 -7.43 18.03
C VAL A 188 -5.39 -7.30 19.19
N TYR A 189 -4.73 -6.15 19.33
CA TYR A 189 -3.79 -5.87 20.42
C TYR A 189 -4.44 -5.86 21.81
N SER A 190 -5.78 -5.81 21.89
CA SER A 190 -6.51 -5.97 23.15
C SER A 190 -7.03 -7.38 23.41
N SER A 191 -6.77 -8.34 22.51
CA SER A 191 -7.30 -9.70 22.57
C SER A 191 -6.40 -10.62 23.40
N ASP A 192 -6.98 -11.66 24.00
CA ASP A 192 -6.18 -12.65 24.73
C ASP A 192 -5.25 -13.45 23.80
N ALA A 193 -5.65 -13.64 22.53
CA ALA A 193 -4.80 -14.27 21.52
C ALA A 193 -3.51 -13.47 21.26
N PHE A 194 -3.60 -12.15 21.10
CA PHE A 194 -2.42 -11.30 20.94
C PHE A 194 -1.55 -11.28 22.20
N LEU A 195 -2.17 -11.18 23.38
CA LEU A 195 -1.44 -11.22 24.66
C LEU A 195 -0.67 -12.53 24.85
N ASN A 196 -1.22 -13.65 24.40
CA ASN A 196 -0.53 -14.94 24.42
C ASN A 196 0.65 -14.97 23.44
N MET A 197 0.46 -14.49 22.20
CA MET A 197 1.56 -14.38 21.23
C MET A 197 2.69 -13.48 21.73
N GLU A 198 2.34 -12.36 22.35
CA GLU A 198 3.32 -11.44 22.96
C GLU A 198 4.06 -12.09 24.11
N LYS A 199 3.34 -12.79 25.00
CA LYS A 199 3.95 -13.56 26.08
C LYS A 199 4.90 -14.63 25.54
N GLU A 200 4.52 -15.37 24.52
CA GLU A 200 5.39 -16.38 23.88
C GLU A 200 6.70 -15.75 23.37
N VAL A 201 6.60 -14.63 22.64
CA VAL A 201 7.78 -13.91 22.12
C VAL A 201 8.63 -13.31 23.23
N LEU A 202 8.04 -12.81 24.31
CA LEU A 202 8.78 -12.21 25.43
C LEU A 202 9.40 -13.26 26.36
N THR A 203 8.82 -14.46 26.44
CA THR A 203 9.36 -15.56 27.26
C THR A 203 10.35 -16.44 26.51
N SER A 204 10.39 -16.37 25.18
CA SER A 204 11.40 -17.09 24.39
C SER A 204 12.82 -16.55 24.67
N PRO A 205 13.88 -17.36 24.45
CA PRO A 205 15.25 -16.89 24.51
C PRO A 205 15.46 -15.70 23.57
N PRO A 206 16.10 -14.61 24.02
CA PRO A 206 16.45 -13.50 23.15
C PRO A 206 17.51 -13.92 22.13
N GLU A 207 17.49 -13.30 20.95
CA GLU A 207 18.50 -13.53 19.93
C GLU A 207 19.90 -13.14 20.42
N PRO A 208 20.94 -13.98 20.19
CA PRO A 208 22.30 -13.71 20.65
C PRO A 208 22.80 -12.32 20.21
N GLY A 209 23.25 -11.51 21.17
CA GLY A 209 23.76 -10.17 20.91
C GLY A 209 22.69 -9.11 20.55
N CYS A 210 21.41 -9.44 20.61
CA CYS A 210 20.32 -8.52 20.30
C CYS A 210 19.55 -8.09 21.57
N ASN A 211 19.67 -6.82 21.93
CA ASN A 211 18.95 -6.21 23.06
C ASN A 211 17.78 -5.32 22.62
N LEU A 212 17.34 -5.43 21.36
CA LEU A 212 16.25 -4.64 20.82
C LEU A 212 14.91 -5.03 21.44
N GLU A 213 13.99 -4.06 21.46
CA GLU A 213 12.60 -4.30 21.82
C GLU A 213 12.00 -5.39 20.91
N ARG A 214 11.44 -6.43 21.52
CA ARG A 214 10.77 -7.53 20.81
C ARG A 214 9.28 -7.20 20.70
N VAL A 215 8.77 -7.16 19.48
CA VAL A 215 7.39 -6.76 19.18
C VAL A 215 6.72 -7.82 18.32
N VAL A 216 5.48 -8.17 18.64
CA VAL A 216 4.66 -9.02 17.78
C VAL A 216 4.09 -8.20 16.63
N ALA A 217 4.21 -8.73 15.40
CA ALA A 217 3.57 -8.21 14.22
C ALA A 217 2.39 -9.13 13.81
N PRO A 218 1.16 -8.86 14.26
CA PRO A 218 0.00 -9.71 13.98
C PRO A 218 -0.46 -9.50 12.54
N ILE A 219 -0.33 -10.53 11.72
CA ILE A 219 -0.69 -10.55 10.30
C ILE A 219 -2.13 -11.08 10.16
N MET A 220 -2.98 -10.30 9.51
CA MET A 220 -4.36 -10.66 9.20
C MET A 220 -4.49 -10.74 7.67
N MET A 221 -4.59 -11.95 7.14
CA MET A 221 -4.57 -12.22 5.70
C MET A 221 -5.98 -12.41 5.17
N TYR A 222 -6.22 -11.89 3.98
CA TYR A 222 -7.51 -11.92 3.30
C TYR A 222 -7.35 -12.27 1.82
N SER A 223 -8.31 -12.99 1.27
CA SER A 223 -8.52 -13.07 -0.17
C SER A 223 -10.00 -12.98 -0.51
N ASP A 224 -10.32 -12.28 -1.59
CA ASP A 224 -11.69 -12.09 -2.05
C ASP A 224 -11.81 -12.24 -3.57
N SER A 225 -12.80 -13.02 -4.02
CA SER A 225 -13.05 -13.19 -5.45
C SER A 225 -13.72 -11.93 -6.02
N THR A 226 -13.00 -11.21 -6.89
CA THR A 226 -13.47 -9.96 -7.50
C THR A 226 -13.77 -10.15 -8.99
N HIS A 227 -14.99 -9.83 -9.40
CA HIS A 227 -15.36 -9.75 -10.82
C HIS A 227 -14.90 -8.41 -11.41
N LEU A 228 -14.07 -8.42 -12.46
CA LEU A 228 -13.51 -7.21 -13.05
C LEU A 228 -14.44 -6.51 -14.05
N ALA A 229 -15.42 -7.23 -14.59
CA ALA A 229 -16.34 -6.68 -15.59
C ALA A 229 -17.77 -7.16 -15.32
N SER A 230 -18.75 -6.26 -15.47
CA SER A 230 -20.18 -6.61 -15.44
C SER A 230 -20.58 -7.51 -16.61
N PHE A 231 -19.80 -7.49 -17.69
CA PHE A 231 -19.96 -8.35 -18.85
C PHE A 231 -18.60 -8.94 -19.23
N GLY A 232 -18.44 -10.25 -19.06
CA GLY A 232 -17.20 -10.97 -19.32
C GLY A 232 -16.92 -12.03 -18.26
N THR A 233 -15.91 -12.85 -18.49
CA THR A 233 -15.46 -13.93 -17.57
C THR A 233 -14.20 -13.54 -16.80
N ALA A 234 -13.75 -12.29 -16.92
CA ALA A 234 -12.56 -11.81 -16.22
C ALA A 234 -12.84 -11.65 -14.72
N SER A 235 -12.18 -12.47 -13.91
CA SER A 235 -12.14 -12.38 -12.46
C SER A 235 -10.70 -12.31 -11.98
N ILE A 236 -10.48 -11.67 -10.83
CA ILE A 236 -9.22 -11.71 -10.09
C ILE A 236 -9.52 -12.10 -8.65
N CYS A 237 -8.57 -12.76 -8.00
CA CYS A 237 -8.63 -13.04 -6.58
C CYS A 237 -7.39 -12.42 -5.92
N PRO A 238 -7.45 -11.14 -5.51
CA PRO A 238 -6.36 -10.54 -4.75
C PRO A 238 -6.24 -11.18 -3.37
N GLY A 239 -5.00 -11.46 -2.97
CA GLY A 239 -4.60 -11.68 -1.60
C GLY A 239 -3.96 -10.42 -1.04
N TYR A 240 -4.41 -10.00 0.14
CA TYR A 240 -3.93 -8.82 0.83
C TYR A 240 -3.82 -9.07 2.33
N LEU A 241 -3.10 -8.20 3.02
CA LEU A 241 -2.90 -8.29 4.45
C LEU A 241 -3.17 -6.97 5.17
N TRP A 242 -3.59 -7.11 6.41
CA TRP A 242 -3.69 -6.06 7.42
C TRP A 242 -2.82 -6.41 8.60
N PHE A 243 -2.33 -5.38 9.29
CA PHE A 243 -1.69 -5.56 10.58
C PHE A 243 -2.69 -5.30 11.71
N GLY A 244 -2.83 -6.29 12.59
CA GLY A 244 -3.67 -6.22 13.77
C GLY A 244 -3.24 -5.15 14.77
N SER A 245 -1.99 -4.67 14.69
CA SER A 245 -1.46 -3.59 15.52
C SER A 245 -2.13 -2.24 15.25
N GLN A 246 -2.69 -2.02 14.07
CA GLN A 246 -3.45 -0.80 13.78
C GLN A 246 -4.88 -0.89 14.34
N SER A 247 -5.55 0.21 14.63
CA SER A 247 -6.97 0.14 15.02
C SER A 247 -7.85 -0.28 13.84
N LYS A 248 -8.91 -1.07 14.09
CA LYS A 248 -9.93 -1.38 13.07
C LYS A 248 -10.57 -0.13 12.48
N TYR A 249 -10.68 0.96 13.24
CA TYR A 249 -11.26 2.20 12.76
C TYR A 249 -10.36 2.93 11.76
N THR A 250 -9.03 2.82 11.91
CA THR A 250 -8.08 3.30 10.91
C THR A 250 -8.09 2.38 9.69
N ARG A 251 -8.06 1.06 9.90
CA ARG A 251 -8.11 0.09 8.79
C ARG A 251 -9.36 0.25 7.92
N ALA A 252 -10.49 0.62 8.51
CA ALA A 252 -11.74 0.84 7.80
C ALA A 252 -11.79 2.13 6.95
N LYS A 253 -10.75 2.99 7.02
CA LYS A 253 -10.68 4.23 6.22
C LYS A 253 -9.89 3.97 4.92
N PRO A 254 -10.52 4.02 3.74
CA PRO A 254 -9.82 3.80 2.47
C PRO A 254 -8.63 4.76 2.25
N THR A 255 -8.74 6.00 2.73
CA THR A 255 -7.68 7.02 2.62
C THR A 255 -6.44 6.73 3.46
N LYS A 256 -6.49 5.73 4.34
CA LYS A 256 -5.35 5.30 5.16
C LYS A 256 -4.51 4.20 4.52
N PHE A 257 -4.96 3.63 3.40
CA PHE A 257 -4.23 2.60 2.64
C PHE A 257 -3.68 1.45 3.51
N ALA A 258 -4.44 1.07 4.55
CA ALA A 258 -4.02 0.06 5.51
C ALA A 258 -4.00 -1.37 4.93
N ALA A 259 -4.67 -1.59 3.79
CA ALA A 259 -4.67 -2.84 3.05
C ALA A 259 -3.40 -2.95 2.19
N HIS A 260 -2.54 -3.90 2.52
CA HIS A 260 -1.32 -4.15 1.77
C HIS A 260 -1.55 -5.30 0.79
N HIS A 261 -1.46 -5.02 -0.51
CA HIS A 261 -1.52 -6.06 -1.54
C HIS A 261 -0.34 -7.02 -1.39
N LEU A 262 -0.62 -8.32 -1.56
CA LEU A 262 0.37 -9.38 -1.45
C LEU A 262 0.45 -10.24 -2.71
N VAL A 263 -0.67 -10.69 -3.26
CA VAL A 263 -0.68 -11.66 -4.35
C VAL A 263 -1.94 -11.53 -5.20
N TYR A 264 -1.90 -11.99 -6.45
CA TYR A 264 -3.08 -12.27 -7.24
C TYR A 264 -3.14 -13.78 -7.50
N PHE A 265 -4.10 -14.46 -6.85
CA PHE A 265 -4.27 -15.89 -7.01
C PHE A 265 -4.74 -16.20 -8.44
N PRO A 266 -4.03 -17.08 -9.18
CA PRO A 266 -4.42 -17.47 -10.52
C PRO A 266 -5.68 -18.33 -10.48
N SER A 267 -6.57 -18.14 -11.45
CA SER A 267 -7.59 -19.14 -11.76
C SER A 267 -6.94 -20.40 -12.31
N LEU A 268 -7.56 -21.57 -12.12
CA LEU A 268 -7.07 -22.83 -12.69
C LEU A 268 -6.97 -22.71 -14.22
N PRO A 269 -5.77 -22.75 -14.81
CA PRO A 269 -5.62 -22.53 -16.25
C PRO A 269 -6.17 -23.69 -17.09
N ASN A 270 -6.70 -23.40 -18.28
CA ASN A 270 -7.22 -24.42 -19.20
C ASN A 270 -6.19 -25.52 -19.54
N GLN A 271 -4.90 -25.17 -19.57
CA GLN A 271 -3.81 -26.14 -19.79
C GLN A 271 -3.80 -27.28 -18.76
N VAL A 272 -4.35 -27.09 -17.56
CA VAL A 272 -4.47 -28.14 -16.55
C VAL A 272 -5.49 -29.19 -16.99
N GLU A 273 -6.59 -28.78 -17.61
CA GLU A 273 -7.61 -29.69 -18.12
C GLU A 273 -7.10 -30.53 -19.30
N ASP A 274 -6.35 -29.89 -20.21
CA ASP A 274 -5.70 -30.56 -21.32
C ASP A 274 -4.64 -31.56 -20.82
N ALA A 275 -3.80 -31.15 -19.88
CA ALA A 275 -2.77 -32.01 -19.29
C ALA A 275 -3.39 -33.21 -18.56
N TYR A 276 -4.41 -32.96 -17.73
CA TYR A 276 -5.10 -34.01 -16.98
C TYR A 276 -5.73 -35.05 -17.92
N THR A 277 -6.44 -34.59 -18.95
CA THR A 277 -7.09 -35.48 -19.94
C THR A 277 -6.06 -36.29 -20.73
N LYS A 278 -4.92 -35.68 -21.09
CA LYS A 278 -3.82 -36.37 -21.79
C LYS A 278 -3.17 -37.46 -20.94
N ILE A 279 -3.05 -37.25 -19.62
CA ILE A 279 -2.38 -38.17 -18.70
C ILE A 279 -3.30 -39.32 -18.28
N PHE A 280 -4.55 -39.02 -17.94
CA PHE A 280 -5.48 -39.99 -17.34
C PHE A 280 -6.58 -40.47 -18.30
N GLY A 281 -6.64 -39.94 -19.52
CA GLY A 281 -7.62 -40.32 -20.55
C GLY A 281 -9.08 -39.98 -20.19
N SER A 282 -9.29 -39.20 -19.13
CA SER A 282 -10.61 -38.81 -18.61
C SER A 282 -10.65 -37.31 -18.33
N PRO A 283 -11.78 -36.63 -18.59
CA PRO A 283 -11.92 -35.21 -18.30
C PRO A 283 -11.92 -34.93 -16.79
N LEU A 284 -11.59 -33.70 -16.41
CA LEU A 284 -11.68 -33.23 -15.03
C LEU A 284 -13.14 -33.16 -14.59
N THR A 285 -13.48 -33.86 -13.51
CA THR A 285 -14.77 -33.71 -12.83
C THR A 285 -14.82 -32.39 -12.05
N ASP A 286 -16.01 -31.86 -11.79
CA ASP A 286 -16.16 -30.62 -11.01
C ASP A 286 -15.49 -30.74 -9.62
N ALA A 287 -15.64 -31.89 -8.96
CA ALA A 287 -14.99 -32.16 -7.68
C ALA A 287 -13.45 -32.11 -7.77
N MET A 288 -12.87 -32.61 -8.88
CA MET A 288 -11.42 -32.53 -9.11
C MET A 288 -10.99 -31.10 -9.45
N LYS A 289 -11.80 -30.33 -10.18
CA LYS A 289 -11.54 -28.91 -10.44
C LYS A 289 -11.50 -28.12 -9.13
N THR A 290 -12.47 -28.32 -8.23
CA THR A 290 -12.49 -27.68 -6.92
C THR A 290 -11.26 -28.07 -6.07
N HIS A 291 -10.86 -29.34 -6.11
CA HIS A 291 -9.66 -29.82 -5.41
C HIS A 291 -8.38 -29.17 -5.96
N LEU A 292 -8.18 -29.18 -7.28
CA LEU A 292 -7.00 -28.59 -7.91
C LEU A 292 -6.90 -27.07 -7.71
N LYS A 293 -8.03 -26.36 -7.66
CA LYS A 293 -8.05 -24.94 -7.29
C LYS A 293 -7.52 -24.71 -5.88
N ARG A 294 -7.96 -25.52 -4.90
CA ARG A 294 -7.43 -25.46 -3.53
C ARG A 294 -5.94 -25.76 -3.47
N GLU A 295 -5.49 -26.83 -4.14
CA GLU A 295 -4.06 -27.17 -4.18
C GLU A 295 -3.22 -26.07 -4.85
N LEU A 296 -3.75 -25.42 -5.89
CA LEU A 296 -3.09 -24.28 -6.51
C LEU A 296 -2.92 -23.11 -5.53
N GLU A 297 -3.93 -22.79 -4.73
CA GLU A 297 -3.79 -21.77 -3.68
C GLU A 297 -2.76 -22.16 -2.63
N HIS A 298 -2.69 -23.44 -2.23
CA HIS A 298 -1.65 -23.93 -1.33
C HIS A 298 -0.24 -23.80 -1.91
N GLU A 299 -0.06 -24.10 -3.20
CA GLU A 299 1.23 -23.90 -3.87
C GLU A 299 1.61 -22.41 -3.95
N VAL A 300 0.64 -21.52 -4.15
CA VAL A 300 0.87 -20.07 -4.05
C VAL A 300 1.24 -19.67 -2.62
N TRP A 301 0.63 -20.25 -1.59
CA TRP A 301 1.03 -19.98 -0.20
C TRP A 301 2.46 -20.45 0.11
N LYS A 302 2.88 -21.61 -0.42
CA LYS A 302 4.27 -22.09 -0.30
C LYS A 302 5.26 -21.13 -0.97
N LEU A 303 4.86 -20.49 -2.07
CA LEU A 303 5.65 -19.46 -2.74
C LEU A 303 5.80 -18.20 -1.87
N LEU A 304 4.75 -17.80 -1.14
CA LEU A 304 4.75 -16.61 -0.27
C LEU A 304 5.47 -16.84 1.07
N LEU A 305 5.32 -18.03 1.65
CA LEU A 305 5.96 -18.44 2.91
C LEU A 305 7.39 -18.92 2.64
N THR A 306 8.23 -17.98 2.20
CA THR A 306 9.63 -18.26 1.83
C THR A 306 10.43 -18.80 3.03
N PRO A 307 11.53 -19.52 2.79
CA PRO A 307 12.42 -19.95 3.87
C PRO A 307 12.91 -18.80 4.76
N GLU A 308 13.13 -17.61 4.17
CA GLU A 308 13.47 -16.40 4.93
C GLU A 308 12.32 -15.95 5.84
N PHE A 309 11.06 -16.02 5.35
CA PHE A 309 9.90 -15.72 6.18
C PHE A 309 9.76 -16.68 7.36
N LEU A 310 9.99 -17.97 7.14
CA LEU A 310 9.95 -18.97 8.21
C LEU A 310 11.04 -18.76 9.25
N ASP A 311 12.25 -18.40 8.82
CA ASP A 311 13.35 -18.03 9.72
C ASP A 311 12.97 -16.80 10.58
N VAL A 312 12.46 -15.75 9.93
CA VAL A 312 11.98 -14.53 10.61
C VAL A 312 10.78 -14.81 11.51
N TYR A 313 9.94 -15.79 11.20
CA TYR A 313 8.84 -16.19 12.06
C TYR A 313 9.34 -16.66 13.43
N VAL A 314 10.49 -17.35 13.46
CA VAL A 314 11.11 -17.84 14.69
C VAL A 314 11.98 -16.77 15.34
N HIS A 315 12.88 -16.16 14.58
CA HIS A 315 13.97 -15.31 15.08
C HIS A 315 13.66 -13.81 15.06
N GLY A 316 12.58 -13.42 14.39
CA GLY A 316 12.21 -12.03 14.16
C GLY A 316 13.17 -11.30 13.21
N VAL A 317 12.74 -10.12 12.76
CA VAL A 317 13.51 -9.26 11.86
C VAL A 317 13.66 -7.88 12.46
N VAL A 318 14.84 -7.27 12.28
CA VAL A 318 15.09 -5.90 12.77
C VAL A 318 14.51 -4.90 11.77
N VAL A 319 13.64 -4.02 12.26
CA VAL A 319 13.01 -2.96 11.47
C VAL A 319 13.13 -1.63 12.22
N LYS A 320 13.41 -0.56 11.46
CA LYS A 320 13.44 0.80 11.99
C LYS A 320 12.05 1.40 11.86
N GLY A 321 11.42 1.74 12.98
CA GLY A 321 10.11 2.38 12.99
C GLY A 321 10.17 3.84 12.49
N PRO A 322 9.01 4.48 12.31
CA PRO A 322 8.92 5.89 11.90
C PRO A 322 9.52 6.85 12.93
N ASP A 323 9.57 6.45 14.20
CA ASP A 323 10.23 7.17 15.29
C ASP A 323 11.77 7.02 15.28
N GLY A 324 12.32 6.31 14.29
CA GLY A 324 13.74 6.05 14.14
C GLY A 324 14.30 4.97 15.08
N VAL A 325 13.46 4.32 15.89
CA VAL A 325 13.88 3.30 16.85
C VAL A 325 13.91 1.92 16.18
N LEU A 326 14.99 1.18 16.39
CA LEU A 326 15.14 -0.19 15.93
C LEU A 326 14.41 -1.16 16.85
N ARG A 327 13.58 -2.03 16.26
CA ARG A 327 12.82 -3.06 16.98
C ARG A 327 12.95 -4.39 16.25
N ARG A 328 12.90 -5.49 17.00
CA ARG A 328 12.86 -6.84 16.45
C ARG A 328 11.40 -7.29 16.38
N LEU A 329 10.87 -7.35 15.16
CA LEU A 329 9.50 -7.73 14.88
C LEU A 329 9.40 -9.24 14.68
N TYR A 330 8.43 -9.86 15.34
CA TYR A 330 8.10 -11.28 15.22
C TYR A 330 6.75 -11.40 14.52
N PRO A 331 6.70 -11.79 13.23
CA PRO A 331 5.43 -11.97 12.54
C PRO A 331 4.64 -13.11 13.19
N ARG A 332 3.34 -12.90 13.36
CA ARG A 332 2.41 -13.92 13.86
C ARG A 332 1.15 -13.92 13.02
N ILE A 333 0.81 -15.04 12.41
CA ILE A 333 -0.45 -15.17 11.68
C ILE A 333 -1.58 -15.14 12.72
N PHE A 334 -2.38 -14.07 12.69
CA PHE A 334 -3.47 -13.86 13.64
C PHE A 334 -4.80 -14.37 13.08
N THR A 335 -5.09 -14.05 11.82
CA THR A 335 -6.28 -14.53 11.11
C THR A 335 -5.96 -14.77 9.64
N TYR A 336 -6.63 -15.75 9.04
CA TYR A 336 -6.71 -15.92 7.61
C TYR A 336 -8.19 -16.05 7.22
N SER A 337 -8.64 -15.26 6.25
CA SER A 337 -10.00 -15.27 5.73
C SER A 337 -9.96 -15.29 4.22
N ALA A 338 -10.72 -16.19 3.60
CA ALA A 338 -10.74 -16.33 2.15
C ALA A 338 -12.18 -16.50 1.69
N ASP A 339 -12.61 -15.69 0.71
CA ASP A 339 -13.88 -15.89 0.03
C ASP A 339 -13.71 -16.95 -1.06
N TYR A 340 -14.08 -18.19 -0.72
CA TYR A 340 -14.02 -19.31 -1.65
C TYR A 340 -15.43 -19.63 -2.17
N PRO A 341 -15.74 -19.34 -3.44
CA PRO A 341 -17.09 -19.47 -3.97
C PRO A 341 -17.59 -20.92 -4.05
N GLU A 342 -16.73 -21.93 -3.92
CA GLU A 342 -17.11 -23.34 -4.16
C GLU A 342 -17.30 -24.24 -2.92
N LYS A 343 -17.19 -23.72 -1.69
CA LYS A 343 -17.79 -24.21 -0.42
C LYS A 343 -16.96 -23.78 0.78
N TYR A 344 -17.66 -23.35 1.84
CA TYR A 344 -17.14 -23.10 3.18
C TYR A 344 -16.35 -24.31 3.70
N ILE A 345 -15.03 -24.12 3.88
CA ILE A 345 -14.17 -24.56 5.01
C ILE A 345 -12.72 -24.42 4.54
N PHE A 346 -12.11 -23.26 4.81
CA PHE A 346 -10.66 -23.06 4.80
C PHE A 346 -10.09 -23.28 6.22
N LEU A 347 -10.55 -24.34 6.92
CA LEU A 347 -10.09 -24.65 8.29
C LEU A 347 -8.85 -25.57 8.30
N ASN A 348 -8.41 -26.07 7.14
CA ASN A 348 -7.22 -26.93 7.04
C ASN A 348 -6.17 -26.29 6.14
N LEU A 349 -5.55 -25.22 6.62
CA LEU A 349 -4.14 -25.02 6.33
C LEU A 349 -3.43 -26.18 7.03
N GLU A 350 -3.08 -27.23 6.29
CA GLU A 350 -2.16 -28.26 6.77
C GLU A 350 -0.76 -27.64 6.93
N LEU A 351 -0.57 -26.88 8.00
CA LEU A 351 0.74 -26.50 8.53
C LEU A 351 1.36 -27.70 9.25
N LEU A 352 1.28 -28.89 8.65
CA LEU A 352 1.67 -30.14 9.29
C LEU A 352 3.19 -30.37 9.29
N TYR A 353 3.97 -29.49 8.67
CA TYR A 353 5.43 -29.52 8.72
C TYR A 353 6.02 -28.09 8.59
N ILE A 354 5.77 -27.24 9.60
CA ILE A 354 6.64 -26.10 9.91
C ILE A 354 7.32 -26.38 11.24
#